data_AF-A0A349J4L3-F1
#
_entry.id   AF-A0A349J4L3-F1
#
_cell.length_a   1.000
_cell.length_b   1.000
_cell.length_c   1.000
_cell.angle_alpha   90.00
_cell.angle_beta   90.00
_cell.angle_gamma   90.00
#
_symmetry.space_group_name_H-M   'P 1'
#
loop_
_entity.id
_entity.type
_entity.pdbx_description
1 polymer ?
#
loop_
_entity_poly.entity_id
_entity_poly.type
_entity_poly.pdbx_seq_one_letter_code
_entity_poly.pdbx_strand_id
1 'polypeptide(L)'
;MKIGKTPDHFFDNLPDYGLAPNFVTLDDHEGSTLDMLYIEAGLADGQPAGMVHGNPKWSFMWRKIVKQLGAAVYRAIAIYMIGMGRFDKPTQMKDYTIARHQ
;
A
#
# COMPACT_ATOMS: atom_id res chain seq x y z
N MET A 1 9.76 -16.36 6.13
CA MET A 1 9.08 -15.58 7.21
C MET A 1 7.63 -16.03 7.46
N LYS A 2 7.07 -15.84 8.67
CA LYS A 2 5.63 -16.11 8.95
C LYS A 2 4.80 -14.83 8.77
N ILE A 3 3.80 -14.91 7.91
CA ILE A 3 2.93 -13.80 7.50
C ILE A 3 1.52 -13.94 8.07
N GLY A 4 0.96 -12.82 8.55
CA GLY A 4 -0.45 -12.67 8.87
C GLY A 4 -1.14 -11.75 7.86
N LYS A 5 -2.43 -11.96 7.63
CA LYS A 5 -3.26 -11.11 6.77
C LYS A 5 -4.48 -10.64 7.55
N THR A 6 -4.84 -9.37 7.40
CA THR A 6 -6.06 -8.85 8.01
C THR A 6 -7.25 -9.27 7.14
N PRO A 7 -8.30 -9.88 7.70
CA PRO A 7 -9.48 -10.26 6.94
C PRO A 7 -10.09 -9.09 6.17
N ASP A 8 -10.58 -9.35 4.96
CA ASP A 8 -11.03 -8.29 4.04
C ASP A 8 -12.21 -7.48 4.58
N HIS A 9 -13.09 -8.07 5.39
CA HIS A 9 -14.26 -7.37 5.94
C HIS A 9 -13.90 -6.19 6.87
N PHE A 10 -12.68 -6.14 7.41
CA PHE A 10 -12.21 -4.96 8.16
C PHE A 10 -12.01 -3.71 7.29
N PHE A 11 -12.06 -3.87 5.96
CA PHE A 11 -11.91 -2.80 4.98
C PHE A 11 -13.22 -2.48 4.24
N ASP A 12 -14.32 -3.09 4.66
CA ASP A 12 -15.65 -2.81 4.10
C ASP A 12 -16.12 -1.41 4.56
N ASN A 13 -16.87 -0.73 3.69
CA ASN A 13 -17.55 0.54 3.98
C ASN A 13 -16.64 1.66 4.52
N LEU A 14 -15.36 1.65 4.16
CA LEU A 14 -14.44 2.72 4.51
C LEU A 14 -14.81 4.04 3.81
N PRO A 15 -14.93 5.16 4.53
CA PRO A 15 -15.44 6.41 3.96
C PRO A 15 -14.46 6.97 2.95
N ASP A 16 -14.98 7.39 1.79
CA ASP A 16 -14.22 7.97 0.67
C ASP A 16 -13.13 7.04 0.10
N TYR A 17 -13.18 5.75 0.39
CA TYR A 17 -12.15 4.77 0.03
C TYR A 17 -12.70 3.80 -1.02
N GLY A 18 -12.63 4.22 -2.28
CA GLY A 18 -13.25 3.54 -3.43
C GLY A 18 -12.31 3.38 -4.63
N LEU A 19 -11.00 3.46 -4.41
CA LEU A 19 -10.01 3.14 -5.43
C LEU A 19 -9.74 1.64 -5.40
N ALA A 20 -9.68 1.02 -6.58
CA ALA A 20 -9.39 -0.40 -6.71
C ALA A 20 -7.98 -0.70 -6.15
N PRO A 21 -7.80 -1.79 -5.41
CA PRO A 21 -6.49 -2.21 -4.97
C PRO A 21 -5.69 -2.78 -6.15
N ASN A 22 -4.44 -2.34 -6.29
CA ASN A 22 -3.46 -2.94 -7.17
C ASN A 22 -2.36 -3.60 -6.34
N PHE A 23 -1.61 -4.50 -6.97
CA PHE A 23 -0.60 -5.32 -6.29
C PHE A 23 0.71 -5.35 -7.06
N VAL A 24 1.80 -5.43 -6.30
CA VAL A 24 3.11 -5.83 -6.80
C VAL A 24 3.65 -6.91 -5.88
N THR A 25 4.12 -8.01 -6.48
CA THR A 25 4.76 -9.10 -5.75
C THR A 25 6.24 -8.79 -5.58
N LEU A 26 6.71 -8.87 -4.35
CA LEU A 26 8.08 -8.58 -3.93
C LEU A 26 8.75 -9.87 -3.45
N ASP A 27 10.06 -9.98 -3.66
CA ASP A 27 10.90 -11.04 -3.08
C ASP A 27 11.07 -10.78 -1.58
N ASP A 28 10.90 -11.80 -0.73
CA ASP A 28 11.07 -11.65 0.73
C ASP A 28 12.51 -11.89 1.21
N HIS A 29 13.43 -12.19 0.28
CA HIS A 29 14.84 -12.55 0.49
C HIS A 29 15.06 -13.78 1.36
N GLU A 30 14.03 -14.60 1.57
CA GLU A 30 14.04 -15.86 2.31
C GLU A 30 13.44 -17.02 1.50
N GLY A 31 13.31 -16.84 0.17
CA GLY A 31 12.80 -17.86 -0.75
C GLY A 31 11.27 -17.88 -0.89
N SER A 32 10.58 -16.83 -0.46
CA SER A 32 9.13 -16.61 -0.65
C SER A 32 8.88 -15.20 -1.21
N THR A 33 7.61 -14.87 -1.41
CA THR A 33 7.18 -13.56 -1.88
C THR A 33 6.20 -12.89 -0.92
N LEU A 34 6.05 -11.57 -1.07
CA LEU A 34 5.08 -10.74 -0.38
C LEU A 34 4.30 -9.90 -1.39
N ASP A 35 3.02 -9.69 -1.15
CA ASP A 35 2.22 -8.82 -2.00
C ASP A 35 2.06 -7.44 -1.35
N MET A 36 2.62 -6.42 -2.01
CA MET A 36 2.43 -5.03 -1.63
C MET A 36 1.24 -4.43 -2.37
N LEU A 37 0.25 -3.97 -1.61
CA LEU A 37 -0.89 -3.25 -2.16
C LEU A 37 -0.50 -1.79 -2.47
N TYR A 38 -1.04 -1.23 -3.54
CA TYR A 38 -1.08 0.21 -3.76
C TYR A 38 -2.43 0.63 -4.35
N ILE A 39 -2.80 1.89 -4.15
CA ILE A 39 -3.93 2.51 -4.84
C ILE A 39 -3.39 3.53 -5.84
N GLU A 40 -4.07 3.66 -6.96
CA GLU A 40 -3.68 4.55 -8.04
C GLU A 40 -4.90 5.34 -8.55
N ALA A 41 -4.68 6.58 -8.99
CA ALA A 41 -5.65 7.37 -9.75
C ALA A 41 -4.95 8.25 -10.78
N GLY A 42 -5.67 8.58 -11.86
CA GLY A 42 -5.19 9.40 -12.95
C GLY A 42 -4.76 8.60 -14.17
N LEU A 43 -4.15 9.28 -15.15
CA LEU A 43 -3.72 8.67 -16.40
C LEU A 43 -2.37 7.97 -16.22
N ALA A 44 -2.16 6.86 -16.94
CA ALA A 44 -0.93 6.07 -16.85
C ALA A 44 0.33 6.83 -17.30
N ASP A 45 0.17 7.84 -18.17
CA ASP A 45 1.21 8.73 -18.68
C ASP A 45 1.26 10.09 -17.96
N GLY A 46 0.43 10.28 -16.93
CA GLY A 46 0.45 11.47 -16.09
C GLY A 46 1.75 11.57 -15.28
N GLN A 47 2.10 12.78 -14.83
CA GLN A 47 3.29 12.99 -14.00
C GLN A 47 3.20 12.15 -12.71
N PRO A 48 4.17 11.27 -12.41
CA PRO A 48 4.09 10.42 -11.23
C PRO A 48 4.13 11.22 -9.92
N ALA A 49 3.20 10.92 -9.03
CA ALA A 49 3.17 11.45 -7.66
C ALA A 49 3.04 10.29 -6.67
N GLY A 50 4.15 9.95 -6.02
CA GLY A 50 4.22 8.86 -5.05
C GLY A 50 3.94 9.35 -3.63
N MET A 51 3.06 8.65 -2.91
CA MET A 51 2.82 8.87 -1.49
C MET A 51 3.22 7.66 -0.65
N VAL A 52 4.16 7.89 0.26
CA VAL A 52 4.57 6.93 1.28
C VAL A 52 3.99 7.40 2.61
N HIS A 53 3.32 6.51 3.34
CA HIS A 53 2.79 6.84 4.67
C HIS A 53 3.85 6.59 5.75
N GLY A 54 3.66 7.19 6.94
CA GLY A 54 4.43 6.85 8.13
C GLY A 54 3.77 5.79 9.01
N ASN A 55 4.36 5.53 10.18
CA ASN A 55 3.83 4.62 11.21
C ASN A 55 2.87 5.38 12.16
N PRO A 56 1.71 4.82 12.58
CA PRO A 56 1.09 3.53 12.25
C PRO A 56 -0.05 3.70 11.24
N LYS A 57 0.15 4.53 10.21
CA LYS A 57 -0.86 4.81 9.20
C LYS A 57 -0.67 3.86 8.00
N TRP A 58 -1.58 3.99 7.05
CA TRP A 58 -1.55 3.31 5.77
C TRP A 58 -2.16 4.24 4.72
N SER A 59 -2.19 3.85 3.44
CA SER A 59 -2.54 4.79 2.37
C SER A 59 -3.97 5.35 2.42
N PHE A 60 -4.86 4.82 3.28
CA PHE A 60 -6.14 5.44 3.59
C PHE A 60 -6.00 6.93 3.94
N MET A 61 -4.89 7.35 4.56
CA MET A 61 -4.57 8.75 4.84
C MET A 61 -4.55 9.62 3.55
N TRP A 62 -4.11 9.04 2.44
CA TRP A 62 -3.94 9.71 1.15
C TRP A 62 -5.17 9.62 0.24
N ARG A 63 -6.23 8.87 0.60
CA ARG A 63 -7.35 8.54 -0.31
C ARG A 63 -8.01 9.75 -1.00
N LYS A 64 -8.09 10.90 -0.33
CA LYS A 64 -8.64 12.14 -0.90
C LYS A 64 -7.63 12.83 -1.83
N ILE A 65 -6.37 12.84 -1.41
CA ILE A 65 -5.26 13.46 -2.15
C ILE A 65 -4.98 12.67 -3.44
N VAL A 66 -4.97 11.34 -3.40
CA VAL A 66 -4.82 10.49 -4.60
C VAL A 66 -5.90 10.82 -5.63
N LYS A 67 -7.17 10.91 -5.21
CA LYS A 67 -8.28 11.29 -6.09
C LYS A 67 -8.11 12.69 -6.68
N GLN A 68 -7.73 13.66 -5.85
CA GLN A 68 -7.53 15.05 -6.30
C GLN A 68 -6.37 15.19 -7.29
N LEU A 69 -5.24 14.54 -7.03
CA LEU A 69 -4.09 14.55 -7.94
C LEU A 69 -4.41 13.82 -9.24
N GLY A 70 -5.10 12.67 -9.18
CA GLY A 70 -5.54 11.95 -10.37
C GLY A 70 -6.47 12.80 -11.26
N ALA A 71 -7.34 13.61 -10.67
CA ALA A 71 -8.17 14.57 -11.40
C ALA A 71 -7.36 15.76 -11.97
N ALA A 72 -6.20 16.07 -11.37
CA ALA A 72 -5.29 17.13 -11.80
C ALA A 72 -4.17 16.63 -12.73
N VAL A 73 -4.45 15.61 -13.56
CA VAL A 73 -3.55 15.04 -14.59
C VAL A 73 -2.26 14.38 -14.08
N TYR A 74 -2.15 14.11 -12.78
CA TYR A 74 -1.06 13.30 -12.23
C TYR A 74 -1.39 11.81 -12.30
N ARG A 75 -0.34 10.97 -12.32
CA ARG A 75 -0.44 9.55 -11.97
C ARG A 75 -0.16 9.42 -10.46
N ALA A 76 -1.20 9.48 -9.65
CA ALA A 76 -1.08 9.49 -8.20
C ALA A 76 -1.09 8.06 -7.63
N ILE A 77 -0.03 7.67 -6.92
CA ILE A 77 0.16 6.32 -6.39
C ILE A 77 0.41 6.39 -4.88
N ALA A 78 -0.39 5.68 -4.09
CA ALA A 78 -0.16 5.56 -2.65
C ALA A 78 0.02 4.10 -2.23
N ILE A 79 1.19 3.79 -1.67
CA ILE A 79 1.60 2.43 -1.32
C ILE A 79 1.17 2.02 0.09
N TYR A 80 1.11 0.71 0.33
CA TYR A 80 0.87 0.10 1.63
C TYR A 80 2.15 -0.57 2.04
N MET A 81 2.89 0.01 2.97
CA MET A 81 4.09 -0.64 3.47
C MET A 81 3.72 -2.00 4.09
N ILE A 82 4.54 -3.02 3.80
CA ILE A 82 4.42 -4.35 4.39
C ILE A 82 4.32 -4.22 5.92
N GLY A 83 3.39 -4.97 6.53
CA GLY A 83 3.05 -4.82 7.95
C GLY A 83 1.88 -3.91 8.27
N MET A 84 1.44 -3.05 7.34
CA MET A 84 0.38 -2.06 7.58
C MET A 84 -0.89 -2.34 6.76
N GLY A 85 -2.02 -1.80 7.22
CA GLY A 85 -3.29 -1.84 6.46
C GLY A 85 -3.81 -3.25 6.17
N ARG A 86 -4.18 -3.53 4.92
CA ARG A 86 -4.90 -4.75 4.48
C ARG A 86 -4.04 -5.98 4.24
N PHE A 87 -2.75 -5.82 4.01
CA PHE A 87 -1.94 -6.89 3.43
C PHE A 87 -0.88 -7.47 4.36
N ASP A 88 -0.03 -8.31 3.80
CA ASP A 88 0.93 -9.18 4.46
C ASP A 88 1.68 -8.49 5.59
N LYS A 89 1.61 -9.11 6.76
CA LYS A 89 2.23 -8.63 8.00
C LYS A 89 3.18 -9.68 8.53
N PRO A 90 4.50 -9.48 8.40
CA PRO A 90 5.47 -10.21 9.20
C PRO A 90 5.04 -10.26 10.67
N THR A 91 5.04 -11.46 11.24
CA THR A 91 4.51 -11.68 12.59
C THR A 91 5.54 -11.52 13.69
N GLN A 92 6.82 -11.33 13.35
CA GLN A 92 7.91 -11.13 14.30
C GLN A 92 8.60 -9.78 14.08
N MET A 93 8.95 -9.09 15.17
CA MET A 93 9.59 -7.77 15.09
C MET A 93 10.93 -7.80 14.33
N LYS A 94 11.69 -8.89 14.45
CA LYS A 94 12.98 -9.07 13.77
C LYS A 94 12.89 -9.01 12.25
N ASP A 95 11.70 -9.27 11.70
CA ASP A 95 11.46 -9.32 10.27
C ASP A 95 11.28 -7.91 9.67
N TYR A 96 11.09 -6.89 10.53
CA TYR A 96 11.01 -5.48 10.14
C TYR A 96 12.36 -4.80 10.35
N THR A 97 13.08 -4.55 9.26
CA THR A 97 14.34 -3.78 9.27
C THR A 97 14.30 -2.70 8.20
N ILE A 98 15.10 -1.64 8.35
CA ILE A 98 15.21 -0.58 7.33
C ILE A 98 15.68 -1.16 5.99
N ALA A 99 16.65 -2.08 6.00
CA ALA A 99 17.17 -2.70 4.78
C ALA A 99 16.08 -3.45 3.99
N ARG A 100 15.07 -4.01 4.68
CA ARG A 100 13.93 -4.70 4.06
C ARG A 100 12.82 -3.75 3.58
N HIS A 101 13.01 -2.43 3.72
CA HIS A 101 12.13 -1.37 3.20
C HIS A 101 12.83 -0.49 2.14
N GLN A 102 13.99 -0.92 1.63
CA GLN A 102 14.70 -0.30 0.51
C GLN A 102 14.20 -0.89 -0.81
#